data_AF-A0A2P8HL00-F1
#
_entry.id   AF-A0A2P8HL00-F1
#
_cell.length_a   1.000
_cell.length_b   1.000
_cell.length_c   1.000
_cell.angle_alpha   90.00
_cell.angle_beta   90.00
_cell.angle_gamma   90.00
#
_symmetry.space_group_name_H-M   'P 1'
#
loop_
_entity.id
_entity.type
_entity.pdbx_description
1 polymer ?
#
loop_
_entity_poly.entity_id
_entity_poly.type
_entity_poly.pdbx_seq_one_letter_code
_entity_poly.pdbx_strand_id
1 'polypeptide(L)'
;MENVSYQEAEPEVKQRPFVGYIAWLIQRITAVILLVLIPLKIYSGYALVGDLPGGQMITGLHVNVFLDSLLLFAVIFHALYGLRVILIDFGIVKDNRSVFTVLTILGSLLFVASFVVVVT
;
A
#
# COMPACT_ATOMS: atom_id res chain seq x y z
N MET A 1 -43.68 16.79 28.07
CA MET A 1 -43.33 15.92 26.93
C MET A 1 -41.88 15.58 27.11
N GLU A 2 -41.57 14.33 27.46
CA GLU A 2 -40.21 13.88 27.76
C GLU A 2 -39.46 13.68 26.44
N ASN A 3 -38.36 14.41 26.27
CA ASN A 3 -37.52 14.34 25.08
C ASN A 3 -36.71 13.05 25.14
N VAL A 4 -37.29 11.96 24.64
CA VAL A 4 -36.57 10.69 24.46
C VAL A 4 -35.56 10.87 23.32
N SER A 5 -34.34 11.26 23.68
CA SER A 5 -33.17 11.20 22.82
C SER A 5 -32.91 9.72 22.51
N TYR A 6 -33.32 9.25 21.33
CA TYR A 6 -32.83 7.99 20.78
C TYR A 6 -31.32 8.14 20.57
N GLN A 7 -30.53 7.57 21.48
CA GLN A 7 -29.12 7.33 21.24
C GLN A 7 -29.07 6.28 20.12
N GLU A 8 -28.81 6.70 18.89
CA GLU A 8 -28.51 5.75 17.82
C GLU A 8 -27.33 4.89 18.28
N ALA A 9 -27.54 3.58 18.39
CA ALA A 9 -26.50 2.66 18.79
C ALA A 9 -25.37 2.72 17.77
N GLU A 10 -24.20 3.24 18.17
CA GLU A 10 -23.05 3.26 17.29
C GLU A 10 -22.74 1.82 16.84
N PRO A 11 -22.50 1.59 15.54
CA PRO A 11 -22.23 0.25 15.04
C PRO A 11 -20.99 -0.32 15.73
N GLU A 12 -21.15 -1.40 16.50
CA GLU A 12 -20.06 -2.08 17.18
C GLU A 12 -19.09 -2.68 16.14
N VAL A 13 -17.99 -2.00 15.87
CA VAL A 13 -16.93 -2.52 15.01
C VAL A 13 -16.08 -3.49 15.83
N LYS A 14 -16.08 -4.77 15.44
CA LYS A 14 -15.26 -5.80 16.10
C LYS A 14 -13.79 -5.61 15.77
N GLN A 15 -13.13 -4.74 16.53
CA GLN A 15 -11.70 -4.48 16.38
C GLN A 15 -10.88 -5.67 16.88
N ARG A 16 -9.93 -6.13 16.05
CA ARG A 16 -8.92 -7.11 16.45
C ARG A 16 -7.56 -6.42 16.46
N PRO A 17 -6.99 -6.12 17.64
CA PRO A 17 -5.84 -5.22 17.76
C PRO A 17 -4.63 -5.72 16.96
N PHE A 18 -4.33 -7.02 17.02
CA PHE A 18 -3.18 -7.61 16.33
C PHE A 18 -3.17 -7.37 14.81
N VAL A 19 -4.31 -7.57 14.14
CA VAL A 19 -4.44 -7.36 12.68
C VAL A 19 -4.29 -5.88 12.34
N GLY A 20 -4.86 -5.01 13.16
CA GLY A 20 -4.71 -3.56 13.03
C GLY A 20 -3.25 -3.12 13.12
N TYR A 21 -2.49 -3.63 14.10
CA TYR A 21 -1.08 -3.31 14.28
C TYR A 21 -0.21 -3.73 13.09
N ILE A 22 -0.41 -4.93 12.55
CA ILE A 22 0.34 -5.40 11.36
C ILE A 22 0.04 -4.52 10.15
N ALA A 23 -1.25 -4.28 9.86
CA ALA A 23 -1.65 -3.44 8.75
C ALA A 23 -1.08 -2.02 8.88
N TRP A 24 -1.13 -1.46 10.08
CA TRP A 24 -0.55 -0.14 10.39
C TRP A 24 0.96 -0.10 10.15
N LEU A 25 1.70 -1.10 10.64
CA LEU A 25 3.16 -1.15 10.49
C LEU A 25 3.55 -1.23 9.02
N ILE A 26 2.91 -2.11 8.26
CA ILE A 26 3.14 -2.26 6.82
C ILE A 26 2.82 -0.95 6.10
N GLN A 27 1.71 -0.27 6.43
CA GLN A 27 1.36 1.02 5.82
C GLN A 27 2.45 2.08 6.01
N ARG A 28 3.07 2.13 7.20
CA ARG A 28 4.13 3.10 7.52
C ARG A 28 5.45 2.78 6.83
N ILE A 29 5.88 1.52 6.88
CA ILE A 29 7.13 1.08 6.24
C ILE A 29 7.05 1.28 4.73
N THR A 30 5.95 0.87 4.11
CA THR A 30 5.73 1.05 2.67
C THR A 30 5.69 2.53 2.28
N ALA A 31 5.09 3.40 3.09
CA ALA A 31 5.11 4.85 2.84
C ALA A 31 6.54 5.41 2.76
N VAL A 32 7.42 5.01 3.68
CA VAL A 32 8.83 5.44 3.70
C VAL A 32 9.58 4.90 2.49
N ILE A 33 9.33 3.64 2.10
CA ILE A 33 9.89 3.05 0.89
C ILE A 33 9.46 3.84 -0.34
N LEU A 34 8.17 4.16 -0.47
CA LEU A 34 7.63 4.92 -1.60
C LEU A 34 8.21 6.33 -1.67
N LEU A 35 8.37 7.00 -0.52
CA LEU A 35 8.96 8.34 -0.44
C LEU A 35 10.37 8.38 -1.06
N VAL A 36 11.13 7.29 -0.95
CA VAL A 36 12.50 7.18 -1.50
C VAL A 36 12.49 6.65 -2.93
N LEU A 37 11.78 5.54 -3.18
CA LEU A 37 11.87 4.83 -4.45
C LEU A 37 11.16 5.55 -5.60
N ILE A 38 10.05 6.27 -5.34
CA ILE A 38 9.33 6.98 -6.42
C ILE A 38 10.23 8.08 -7.02
N PRO A 39 10.78 9.05 -6.25
CA PRO A 39 11.67 10.05 -6.81
C PRO A 39 12.91 9.44 -7.47
N LEU A 40 13.48 8.39 -6.86
CA LEU A 40 14.62 7.67 -7.44
C LEU A 40 14.31 7.09 -8.82
N LYS A 41 13.15 6.43 -8.97
CA LYS A 41 12.74 5.82 -10.25
C LYS A 41 12.37 6.87 -11.29
N ILE A 42 11.75 7.98 -10.90
CA ILE A 42 11.48 9.12 -11.80
C ILE A 42 12.80 9.71 -12.31
N TYR A 43 13.72 10.07 -11.42
CA TYR A 43 15.01 10.66 -11.80
C TYR A 43 15.84 9.72 -12.68
N SER A 44 15.99 8.46 -12.24
CA SER A 44 16.76 7.46 -12.99
C SER A 44 16.13 7.11 -14.35
N GLY A 45 14.81 7.25 -14.50
CA GLY A 45 14.12 7.11 -15.78
C GLY A 45 14.43 8.23 -16.75
N TYR A 46 14.37 9.49 -16.29
CA TYR A 46 14.81 10.64 -17.08
C TYR A 46 16.30 10.56 -17.45
N ALA A 47 17.14 10.07 -16.53
CA ALA A 47 18.55 9.84 -16.83
C ALA A 47 18.76 8.73 -17.88
N LEU A 48 17.90 7.70 -17.88
CA LEU A 48 17.97 6.59 -18.85
C LEU A 48 17.61 7.03 -20.27
N VAL A 49 16.63 7.93 -20.43
CA VAL A 49 16.24 8.47 -21.74
C VAL A 49 17.12 9.61 -22.23
N GLY A 50 18.07 10.08 -21.41
CA GLY A 50 19.03 11.13 -21.77
C GLY A 50 18.61 12.55 -21.41
N ASP A 51 17.48 12.73 -20.72
CA ASP A 51 16.96 14.05 -20.33
C ASP A 51 17.66 14.61 -19.08
N LEU A 52 18.28 13.75 -18.26
CA LEU A 52 19.03 14.14 -17.05
C LEU A 52 20.42 13.48 -17.01
N PRO A 53 21.39 14.08 -16.30
CA PRO A 53 22.66 13.42 -16.04
C PRO A 53 22.47 12.23 -15.10
N GLY A 54 23.26 11.17 -15.26
CA GLY A 54 23.20 10.02 -14.35
C GLY A 54 24.27 8.96 -14.57
N GLY A 55 24.78 8.82 -15.79
CA GLY A 55 25.75 7.78 -16.13
C GLY A 55 25.24 6.36 -15.83
N GLN A 56 26.12 5.37 -15.96
CA GLN A 56 25.73 3.96 -15.82
C GLN A 56 25.22 3.59 -14.42
N MET A 57 25.71 4.27 -13.37
CA MET A 57 25.30 3.99 -12.00
C MET A 57 23.82 4.32 -11.78
N ILE A 58 23.39 5.54 -12.14
CA ILE A 58 22.00 5.98 -11.90
C ILE A 58 21.04 5.28 -12.84
N THR A 59 21.39 5.12 -14.12
CA THR A 59 20.54 4.40 -15.07
C THR A 59 20.41 2.91 -14.70
N GLY A 60 21.47 2.32 -14.15
CA GLY A 60 21.46 0.97 -13.59
C GLY A 60 20.47 0.78 -12.43
N LEU A 61 20.20 1.82 -11.62
CA LEU A 61 19.16 1.78 -10.59
C LEU A 61 17.75 1.74 -11.19
N HIS A 62 17.56 2.32 -12.38
CA HIS A 62 16.25 2.29 -13.05
C HIS A 62 15.87 0.88 -13.48
N VAL A 63 16.81 0.14 -14.06
CA VAL A 63 16.59 -1.22 -14.59
C VAL A 63 16.86 -2.33 -13.56
N ASN A 64 16.97 -1.98 -12.28
CA ASN A 64 17.25 -2.93 -11.22
C ASN A 64 15.97 -3.66 -10.76
N VAL A 65 15.88 -4.94 -11.13
CA VAL A 65 14.76 -5.85 -10.80
C VAL A 65 14.40 -5.90 -9.31
N PHE A 66 15.38 -5.81 -8.41
CA PHE A 66 15.12 -5.81 -6.98
C PHE A 66 14.42 -4.53 -6.54
N LEU A 67 14.86 -3.37 -7.04
CA LEU A 67 14.22 -2.09 -6.75
C LEU A 67 12.82 -1.99 -7.37
N ASP A 68 12.60 -2.53 -8.57
CA ASP A 68 11.28 -2.58 -9.20
C ASP A 68 10.33 -3.49 -8.42
N SER A 69 10.79 -4.67 -8.02
CA SER A 69 10.02 -5.59 -7.18
C SER A 69 9.66 -4.97 -5.83
N LEU A 70 10.62 -4.29 -5.18
CA LEU A 70 10.38 -3.61 -3.91
C LEU A 70 9.38 -2.44 -4.06
N LEU A 71 9.49 -1.66 -5.14
CA LEU A 71 8.54 -0.60 -5.44
C LEU A 71 7.13 -1.16 -5.66
N LEU A 72 7.00 -2.22 -6.47
CA LEU A 72 5.71 -2.86 -6.74
C LEU A 72 5.05 -3.38 -5.45
N PHE A 73 5.82 -4.08 -4.61
CA PHE A 73 5.36 -4.51 -3.30
C PHE A 73 4.85 -3.33 -2.48
N ALA A 74 5.66 -2.27 -2.38
CA ALA A 74 5.32 -1.09 -1.59
C ALA A 74 4.06 -0.39 -2.11
N VAL A 75 3.95 -0.15 -3.42
CA VAL A 75 2.77 0.52 -4.02
C VAL A 75 1.51 -0.29 -3.80
N ILE A 76 1.53 -1.59 -4.11
CA ILE A 76 0.34 -2.46 -4.03
C ILE A 76 -0.19 -2.52 -2.59
N PHE A 77 0.68 -2.85 -1.63
CA PHE A 77 0.24 -2.99 -0.24
C PHE A 77 -0.12 -1.65 0.39
N HIS A 78 0.59 -0.57 0.08
CA HIS A 78 0.26 0.77 0.59
C HIS A 78 -1.11 1.25 0.08
N ALA A 79 -1.40 1.03 -1.21
CA ALA A 79 -2.67 1.42 -1.81
C ALA A 79 -3.84 0.61 -1.23
N LEU A 80 -3.70 -0.73 -1.13
CA LEU A 80 -4.78 -1.59 -0.62
C LEU A 80 -5.04 -1.36 0.88
N TYR A 81 -4.00 -1.21 1.70
CA TYR A 81 -4.19 -0.94 3.12
C TYR A 81 -4.63 0.50 3.39
N GLY A 82 -4.26 1.45 2.54
CA GLY A 82 -4.85 2.79 2.53
C GLY A 82 -6.35 2.75 2.20
N LEU A 83 -6.74 1.99 1.18
CA LEU A 83 -8.14 1.75 0.84
C LEU A 83 -8.90 1.11 2.01
N ARG A 84 -8.31 0.15 2.72
CA ARG A 84 -8.90 -0.42 3.93
C ARG A 84 -9.22 0.65 4.97
N VAL A 85 -8.30 1.57 5.23
CA VAL A 85 -8.51 2.67 6.19
C VAL A 85 -9.69 3.53 5.74
N ILE A 86 -9.71 3.94 4.46
CA ILE A 86 -10.82 4.71 3.88
C ILE A 86 -12.17 3.99 4.06
N LEU A 87 -12.24 2.69 3.79
CA LEU A 87 -13.47 1.89 3.93
C LEU A 87 -13.93 1.75 5.39
N ILE A 88 -13.01 1.71 6.35
CA ILE A 88 -13.33 1.69 7.77
C ILE A 88 -13.84 3.06 8.21
N ASP A 89 -13.18 4.14 7.81
CA ASP A 89 -13.53 5.52 8.19
C ASP A 89 -14.91 5.93 7.65
N PHE A 90 -15.30 5.42 6.48
CA PHE A 90 -16.65 5.60 5.93
C PHE A 90 -17.72 4.68 6.55
N GLY A 91 -17.36 3.80 7.48
CA GLY A 91 -18.31 2.87 8.09
C GLY A 91 -18.84 1.78 7.16
N ILE A 92 -18.26 1.62 5.96
CA ILE A 92 -18.63 0.58 4.98
C ILE A 92 -18.29 -0.81 5.53
N VAL A 93 -17.21 -0.89 6.33
CA VAL A 93 -16.66 -2.15 6.83
C VAL A 93 -16.90 -2.29 8.33
N LYS A 94 -17.70 -3.29 8.70
CA LYS A 94 -18.00 -3.63 10.10
C LYS A 94 -17.03 -4.66 10.68
N ASP A 95 -16.40 -5.47 9.83
CA ASP A 95 -15.38 -6.46 10.22
C ASP A 95 -14.04 -6.15 9.57
N ASN A 96 -13.13 -5.65 10.39
CA ASN A 96 -11.78 -5.30 10.00
C ASN A 96 -10.96 -6.53 9.53
N ARG A 97 -11.18 -7.72 10.12
CA ARG A 97 -10.38 -8.91 9.82
C ARG A 97 -10.66 -9.44 8.41
N SER A 98 -11.93 -9.49 8.01
CA SER A 98 -12.30 -10.00 6.68
C SER A 98 -11.69 -9.12 5.58
N VAL A 99 -11.80 -7.81 5.70
CA VAL A 99 -11.25 -6.86 4.74
C VAL A 99 -9.73 -6.88 4.70
N PHE A 100 -9.07 -6.95 5.86
CA PHE A 100 -7.62 -7.20 5.89
C PHE A 100 -7.25 -8.47 5.12
N THR A 101 -7.92 -9.59 5.41
CA THR A 101 -7.62 -10.89 4.79
C THR A 101 -7.80 -10.85 3.27
N VAL A 102 -8.95 -10.33 2.80
CA VAL A 102 -9.25 -10.21 1.36
C VAL A 102 -8.22 -9.35 0.65
N LEU A 103 -7.90 -8.18 1.20
CA LEU A 103 -6.94 -7.25 0.58
C LEU A 103 -5.51 -7.79 0.64
N THR A 104 -5.11 -8.52 1.68
CA THR A 104 -3.81 -9.18 1.75
C THR A 104 -3.70 -10.29 0.70
N ILE A 105 -4.74 -11.11 0.51
CA ILE A 105 -4.77 -12.15 -0.53
C ILE A 105 -4.69 -11.50 -1.91
N LEU A 106 -5.55 -10.51 -2.18
CA LEU A 106 -5.55 -9.78 -3.44
C LEU A 106 -4.19 -9.13 -3.72
N GLY A 107 -3.62 -8.42 -2.74
CA GLY A 107 -2.31 -7.78 -2.86
C GLY A 107 -1.18 -8.78 -3.11
N SER A 108 -1.23 -9.95 -2.45
CA SER A 108 -0.23 -11.01 -2.67
C SER A 108 -0.33 -11.59 -4.08
N LEU A 109 -1.55 -11.84 -4.58
CA LEU A 109 -1.76 -12.34 -5.95
C LEU A 109 -1.30 -11.33 -7.00
N LEU A 110 -1.66 -10.06 -6.82
CA LEU A 110 -1.22 -8.97 -7.69
C LEU A 110 0.30 -8.84 -7.69
N PHE A 111 0.93 -8.87 -6.50
CA PHE A 111 2.37 -8.78 -6.38
C PHE A 111 3.07 -9.97 -7.06
N VAL A 112 2.62 -11.20 -6.84
CA VAL A 112 3.19 -12.39 -7.50
C VAL A 112 3.06 -12.29 -9.01
N ALA A 113 1.90 -11.89 -9.54
CA ALA A 113 1.69 -11.72 -10.97
C ALA A 113 2.63 -10.66 -11.56
N SER A 114 2.73 -9.48 -10.92
CA SER A 114 3.65 -8.42 -11.36
C SER A 114 5.13 -8.82 -11.21
N PHE A 115 5.49 -9.53 -10.15
CA PHE A 115 6.85 -10.01 -9.92
C PHE A 115 7.30 -10.98 -11.01
N VAL A 116 6.42 -11.92 -11.40
CA VAL A 116 6.70 -12.83 -12.52
C VAL A 116 7.00 -12.03 -13.78
N VAL A 117 6.15 -11.05 -14.13
CA VAL A 117 6.35 -10.21 -15.33
C VAL A 117 7.65 -9.41 -15.30
N VAL A 118 8.08 -8.92 -14.14
CA VAL A 118 9.31 -8.11 -14.02
C VAL A 118 10.58 -8.97 -14.04
N VAL A 119 10.51 -10.24 -13.63
CA VAL A 119 11.67 -11.14 -13.54
C VAL A 119 11.89 -11.98 -14.81
N THR A 120 10.83 -12.24 -15.59
CA THR A 120 10.90 -12.97 -16.87
C THR A 120 11.20 -12.06 -18.04
#